data_AF-A0AAV9HU92-F1
#
_entry.id   AF-A0AAV9HU92-F1
#
_cell.length_a   1.000
_cell.length_b   1.000
_cell.length_c   1.000
_cell.angle_alpha   90.00
_cell.angle_beta   90.00
_cell.angle_gamma   90.00
#
_symmetry.space_group_name_H-M   'P 1'
#
loop_
_entity.id
_entity.type
_entity.pdbx_description
1 polymer ?
#
loop_
_entity_poly.entity_id
_entity_poly.type
_entity_poly.pdbx_seq_one_letter_code
_entity_poly.pdbx_strand_id
1 'polypeptide(L)'
;EWNSMTTADFAKYKAIIIPDCRCNTSLNTIKFLDDTKKVWSPAVTGNVVLIGTDPSYHIKWYQLPGAYAMMRDSISLASSGKNGTGMYFSLSCYYQSRPAPTAIEALSEIGDFKVRGNLTCLNTAHIVATDESMTSLDDKMASNWNCSVHEVFTEYPATGSGAFEPLAIALNTTGLGNRPFADGTAGIPYIIARGATPLGCGNNVTDAEYNEECDWGKLNGKMGSLCSSSCKCSFGMISRGLCRSKSTSSSSSASFYSTYSSTAYTNFR
;
A
#
# COMPACT_ATOMS: atom_id res chain seq x y z
N GLU A 1 1.57 10.40 -24.07
CA GLU A 1 1.00 9.07 -23.80
C GLU A 1 0.17 9.07 -22.52
N TRP A 2 0.74 9.34 -21.34
CA TRP A 2 0.00 9.37 -20.07
C TRP A 2 -1.37 10.08 -20.13
N ASN A 3 -1.39 11.35 -20.57
CA ASN A 3 -2.62 12.16 -20.61
C ASN A 3 -3.70 11.67 -21.59
N SER A 4 -3.37 10.75 -22.51
CA SER A 4 -4.35 10.16 -23.42
C SER A 4 -4.90 8.82 -22.94
N MET A 5 -4.37 8.27 -21.85
CA MET A 5 -4.80 6.98 -21.32
C MET A 5 -6.09 7.12 -20.51
N THR A 6 -6.99 6.16 -20.67
CA THR A 6 -8.16 5.99 -19.80
C THR A 6 -7.82 5.11 -18.59
N THR A 7 -8.70 5.06 -17.59
CA THR A 7 -8.59 4.09 -16.49
C THR A 7 -8.47 2.65 -17.00
N ALA A 8 -9.22 2.30 -18.05
CA ALA A 8 -9.15 0.97 -18.65
C ALA A 8 -7.81 0.69 -19.34
N ASP A 9 -7.13 1.73 -19.84
CA ASP A 9 -5.78 1.59 -20.40
C ASP A 9 -4.74 1.36 -19.30
N PHE A 10 -4.83 2.11 -18.20
CA PHE A 10 -3.98 1.87 -17.02
C PHE A 10 -4.20 0.47 -16.44
N ALA A 11 -5.45 0.01 -16.39
CA ALA A 11 -5.81 -1.31 -15.86
C ALA A 11 -5.25 -2.51 -16.66
N LYS A 12 -4.70 -2.28 -17.86
CA LYS A 12 -4.05 -3.33 -18.67
C LYS A 12 -2.65 -3.67 -18.17
N TYR A 13 -2.01 -2.78 -17.41
CA TYR A 13 -0.64 -2.97 -16.93
C TYR A 13 -0.61 -3.77 -15.63
N LYS A 14 0.49 -4.50 -15.41
CA LYS A 14 0.75 -5.16 -14.12
C LYS A 14 0.98 -4.16 -13.01
N ALA A 15 1.68 -3.07 -13.30
CA ALA A 15 1.88 -1.96 -12.38
C ALA A 15 2.08 -0.65 -13.13
N ILE A 16 1.70 0.45 -12.48
CA ILE A 16 2.12 1.80 -12.85
C ILE A 16 3.44 2.10 -12.14
N ILE A 17 4.47 2.46 -12.89
CA ILE A 17 5.81 2.73 -12.35
C ILE A 17 6.09 4.22 -12.41
N ILE A 18 6.17 4.86 -11.25
CA ILE A 18 6.61 6.26 -11.11
C ILE A 18 8.00 6.26 -10.47
N PRO A 19 9.07 6.33 -11.29
CA PRO A 19 10.43 6.37 -10.78
C PRO A 19 10.76 7.72 -10.16
N ASP A 20 11.83 7.76 -9.35
CA ASP A 20 12.37 9.04 -8.89
C ASP A 20 13.10 9.78 -10.02
N CYS A 21 13.14 11.11 -9.93
CA CYS A 21 13.82 11.97 -10.90
C CYS A 21 15.19 12.41 -10.36
N ARG A 22 16.00 11.48 -9.83
CA ARG A 22 17.38 11.72 -9.37
C ARG A 22 17.49 12.82 -8.29
N CYS A 23 16.86 12.60 -7.14
CA CYS A 23 16.71 13.58 -6.05
C CYS A 23 16.13 14.94 -6.47
N ASN A 24 15.03 14.93 -7.23
CA ASN A 24 14.33 16.17 -7.56
C ASN A 24 13.48 16.62 -6.36
N THR A 25 13.50 17.92 -6.07
CA THR A 25 12.77 18.55 -4.95
C THR A 25 11.53 19.32 -5.39
N SER A 26 11.25 19.38 -6.69
CA SER A 26 10.15 20.14 -7.26
C SER A 26 8.93 19.24 -7.48
N LEU A 27 7.83 19.53 -6.79
CA LEU A 27 6.55 18.84 -7.00
C LEU A 27 6.00 19.04 -8.42
N ASN A 28 6.48 20.04 -9.16
CA ASN A 28 6.04 20.27 -10.53
C ASN A 28 6.40 19.10 -11.47
N THR A 29 7.44 18.30 -11.18
CA THR A 29 7.80 17.16 -12.03
C THR A 29 6.84 15.99 -11.93
N ILE A 30 6.04 15.93 -10.87
CA ILE A 30 4.99 14.92 -10.67
C ILE A 30 3.59 15.54 -10.69
N LYS A 31 3.46 16.82 -11.06
CA LYS A 31 2.16 17.52 -11.10
C LYS A 31 1.14 16.81 -11.99
N PHE A 32 1.59 16.17 -13.06
CA PHE A 32 0.71 15.39 -13.94
C PHE A 32 -0.02 14.25 -13.20
N LEU A 33 0.57 13.68 -12.14
CA LEU A 33 -0.10 12.65 -11.33
C LEU A 33 -1.29 13.24 -10.58
N ASP A 34 -1.11 14.42 -10.00
CA ASP A 34 -2.17 15.14 -9.27
C ASP A 34 -3.28 15.61 -10.24
N ASP A 35 -2.88 16.16 -11.39
CA ASP A 35 -3.82 16.65 -12.40
C ASP A 35 -4.70 15.54 -12.99
N THR A 36 -4.23 14.28 -13.00
CA THR A 36 -4.95 13.17 -13.64
C THR A 36 -5.27 12.00 -12.70
N LYS A 37 -5.15 12.17 -11.36
CA LYS A 37 -5.41 11.10 -10.36
C LYS A 37 -6.76 10.43 -10.47
N LYS A 38 -7.80 11.18 -10.82
CA LYS A 38 -9.14 10.63 -11.07
C LYS A 38 -9.20 9.62 -12.22
N VAL A 39 -8.20 9.61 -13.12
CA VAL A 39 -8.13 8.69 -14.26
C VAL A 39 -7.28 7.46 -13.92
N TRP A 40 -6.06 7.64 -13.41
CA TRP A 40 -5.15 6.51 -13.18
C TRP A 40 -5.37 5.80 -11.84
N SER A 41 -5.73 6.53 -10.77
CA SER A 41 -5.85 5.93 -9.44
C SER A 41 -6.90 4.83 -9.34
N PRO A 42 -8.08 4.90 -9.99
CA PRO A 42 -9.06 3.80 -9.95
C PRO A 42 -8.56 2.50 -10.59
N ALA A 43 -7.53 2.53 -11.44
CA ALA A 43 -6.92 1.30 -11.96
C ALA A 43 -6.05 0.58 -10.91
N VAL A 44 -5.59 1.30 -9.87
CA VAL A 44 -4.63 0.80 -8.88
C VAL A 44 -5.33 0.00 -7.78
N THR A 45 -5.71 -1.24 -8.09
CA THR A 45 -6.35 -2.17 -7.15
C THR A 45 -5.40 -3.22 -6.58
N GLY A 46 -4.20 -3.35 -7.16
CA GLY A 46 -3.20 -4.35 -6.77
C GLY A 46 -2.28 -3.89 -5.63
N ASN A 47 -1.10 -4.51 -5.54
CA ASN A 47 -0.08 -4.13 -4.56
C ASN A 47 0.44 -2.72 -4.85
N VAL A 48 0.76 -1.96 -3.81
CA VAL A 48 1.33 -0.61 -3.96
C VAL A 48 2.57 -0.53 -3.10
N VAL A 49 3.67 0.03 -3.61
CA VAL A 49 4.88 0.29 -2.85
C VAL A 49 5.24 1.77 -3.02
N LEU A 50 5.33 2.48 -1.89
CA LEU A 50 5.70 3.89 -1.83
C LEU A 50 7.03 4.03 -1.09
N ILE A 51 7.97 4.78 -1.66
CA ILE A 51 9.37 4.87 -1.19
C ILE A 51 9.75 6.34 -0.96
N GLY A 52 10.19 6.68 0.26
CA GLY A 52 10.66 8.01 0.68
C GLY A 52 12.18 8.20 0.50
N THR A 53 12.70 7.78 -0.65
CA THR A 53 14.11 7.97 -1.03
C THR A 53 14.24 8.00 -2.56
N ASP A 54 15.46 8.04 -3.10
CA ASP A 54 15.79 8.27 -4.51
C ASP A 54 16.70 7.18 -5.11
N PRO A 55 16.24 5.92 -5.21
CA PRO A 55 17.09 4.82 -5.65
C PRO A 55 17.75 5.03 -7.01
N SER A 56 17.10 5.70 -7.98
CA SER A 56 17.71 5.95 -9.29
C SER A 56 18.92 6.88 -9.23
N TYR A 57 18.94 7.82 -8.28
CA TYR A 57 20.10 8.68 -8.01
C TYR A 57 21.27 7.84 -7.50
N HIS A 58 21.02 7.00 -6.48
CA HIS A 58 22.03 6.14 -5.88
C HIS A 58 22.56 5.07 -6.83
N ILE A 59 21.74 4.53 -7.73
CA ILE A 59 22.21 3.66 -8.81
C ILE A 59 23.10 4.43 -9.78
N LYS A 60 22.64 5.58 -10.27
CA LYS A 60 23.35 6.30 -11.35
C LYS A 60 24.71 6.83 -10.90
N TRP A 61 24.78 7.43 -9.71
CA TRP A 61 25.95 8.20 -9.30
C TRP A 61 26.87 7.44 -8.34
N TYR A 62 26.32 6.52 -7.56
CA TYR A 62 27.06 5.76 -6.55
C TYR A 62 27.12 4.27 -6.85
N GLN A 63 26.39 3.80 -7.88
CA GLN A 63 26.36 2.39 -8.32
C GLN A 63 26.05 1.44 -7.16
N LEU A 64 25.20 1.88 -6.21
CA LEU A 64 24.89 1.11 -5.02
C LEU A 64 24.03 -0.11 -5.39
N PRO A 65 24.50 -1.35 -5.16
CA PRO A 65 23.70 -2.54 -5.42
C PRO A 65 22.40 -2.54 -4.63
N GLY A 66 22.41 -1.94 -3.43
CA GLY A 66 21.25 -1.80 -2.58
C GLY A 66 20.12 -0.99 -3.21
N ALA A 67 20.45 0.08 -3.94
CA ALA A 67 19.44 0.89 -4.62
C ALA A 67 18.81 0.14 -5.78
N TYR A 68 19.58 -0.70 -6.49
CA TYR A 68 19.04 -1.62 -7.48
C TYR A 68 18.14 -2.69 -6.86
N ALA A 69 18.57 -3.30 -5.75
CA ALA A 69 17.78 -4.28 -5.00
C ALA A 69 16.43 -3.69 -4.55
N MET A 70 16.44 -2.48 -3.99
CA MET A 70 15.25 -1.78 -3.56
C MET A 70 14.27 -1.52 -4.70
N MET A 71 14.74 -1.01 -5.85
CA MET A 71 13.89 -0.80 -7.03
C MET A 71 13.31 -2.12 -7.53
N ARG A 72 14.17 -3.13 -7.72
CA ARG A 72 13.79 -4.40 -8.31
C ARG A 72 12.73 -5.13 -7.49
N ASP A 73 12.95 -5.24 -6.19
CA ASP A 73 12.05 -5.99 -5.30
C ASP A 73 10.74 -5.23 -5.07
N SER A 74 10.78 -3.90 -4.95
CA SER A 74 9.58 -3.07 -4.83
C SER A 74 8.71 -3.10 -6.10
N ILE A 75 9.33 -3.09 -7.29
CA ILE A 75 8.62 -3.25 -8.56
C ILE A 75 8.05 -4.67 -8.69
N SER A 76 8.80 -5.68 -8.23
CA SER A 76 8.34 -7.08 -8.23
C SER A 76 7.10 -7.24 -7.35
N LEU A 77 7.11 -6.69 -6.13
CA LEU A 77 5.95 -6.67 -5.24
C LEU A 77 4.77 -5.91 -5.85
N ALA A 78 4.99 -4.71 -6.39
CA ALA A 78 3.94 -3.95 -7.07
C ALA A 78 3.32 -4.72 -8.25
N SER A 79 4.10 -5.58 -8.92
CA SER A 79 3.66 -6.33 -10.10
C SER A 79 3.12 -7.74 -9.79
N SER A 80 3.32 -8.25 -8.57
CA SER A 80 2.91 -9.61 -8.16
C SER A 80 1.45 -9.69 -7.71
N GLY A 81 0.78 -8.56 -7.52
CA GLY A 81 -0.60 -8.47 -7.07
C GLY A 81 -1.55 -9.30 -7.95
N LYS A 82 -2.30 -10.21 -7.32
CA LYS A 82 -3.22 -11.12 -8.04
C LYS A 82 -4.47 -10.42 -8.58
N ASN A 83 -4.80 -9.22 -8.07
CA ASN A 83 -6.04 -8.50 -8.36
C ASN A 83 -5.77 -7.07 -8.88
N GLY A 84 -5.52 -6.97 -10.17
CA GLY A 84 -5.45 -5.72 -10.93
C GLY A 84 -4.09 -5.01 -10.86
N THR A 85 -4.06 -3.78 -11.36
CA THR A 85 -2.82 -3.02 -11.55
C THR A 85 -2.26 -2.56 -10.21
N GLY A 86 -0.99 -2.87 -9.95
CA GLY A 86 -0.29 -2.32 -8.80
C GLY A 86 0.41 -0.99 -9.10
N MET A 87 1.21 -0.52 -8.16
CA MET A 87 1.93 0.74 -8.31
C MET A 87 3.24 0.74 -7.55
N TYR A 88 4.29 1.21 -8.21
CA TYR A 88 5.55 1.60 -7.59
C TYR A 88 5.66 3.12 -7.67
N PHE A 89 5.91 3.80 -6.55
CA PHE A 89 6.16 5.23 -6.55
C PHE A 89 7.29 5.61 -5.61
N SER A 90 8.39 6.04 -6.22
CA SER A 90 9.51 6.64 -5.49
C SER A 90 9.34 8.15 -5.40
N LEU A 91 9.35 8.68 -4.18
CA LEU A 91 9.16 10.10 -3.87
C LEU A 91 10.41 10.94 -4.11
N SER A 92 11.52 10.33 -4.54
CA SER A 92 12.74 11.06 -4.85
C SER A 92 13.22 11.86 -3.64
N CYS A 93 13.19 13.19 -3.76
CA CYS A 93 13.47 14.13 -2.69
C CYS A 93 12.38 15.22 -2.63
N TYR A 94 11.18 14.95 -3.15
CA TYR A 94 10.11 15.94 -3.32
C TYR A 94 9.70 16.62 -2.02
N TYR A 95 9.80 15.91 -0.89
CA TYR A 95 9.41 16.41 0.42
C TYR A 95 10.59 16.50 1.40
N GLN A 96 11.84 16.29 0.93
CA GLN A 96 13.02 16.23 1.80
C GLN A 96 13.27 17.50 2.64
N SER A 97 12.74 18.66 2.21
CA SER A 97 12.90 19.94 2.93
C SER A 97 11.66 20.34 3.73
N ARG A 98 10.65 19.47 3.82
CA ARG A 98 9.38 19.72 4.54
C ARG A 98 9.45 19.18 5.97
N PRO A 99 9.67 20.01 7.00
CA PRO A 99 9.78 19.51 8.38
C PRO A 99 8.43 19.06 8.96
N ALA A 100 7.33 19.66 8.51
CA ALA A 100 5.98 19.32 8.95
C ALA A 100 5.37 18.22 8.05
N PRO A 101 4.49 17.36 8.60
CA PRO A 101 3.70 16.42 7.80
C PRO A 101 3.01 17.12 6.63
N THR A 102 3.31 16.67 5.42
CA THR A 102 2.81 17.23 4.16
C THR A 102 2.09 16.13 3.40
N ALA A 103 0.89 16.44 2.91
CA ALA A 103 0.09 15.49 2.14
C ALA A 103 0.72 15.17 0.78
N ILE A 104 0.59 13.92 0.34
CA ILE A 104 0.95 13.51 -1.03
C ILE A 104 -0.31 13.62 -1.89
N GLU A 105 -0.60 14.82 -2.39
CA GLU A 105 -1.85 15.13 -3.11
C GLU A 105 -2.14 14.18 -4.29
N ALA A 106 -1.09 13.74 -4.99
CA ALA A 106 -1.21 12.77 -6.07
C ALA A 106 -1.86 11.44 -5.65
N LEU A 107 -1.82 11.07 -4.36
CA LEU A 107 -2.36 9.82 -3.85
C LEU A 107 -3.75 9.94 -3.21
N SER A 108 -4.37 11.12 -3.22
CA SER A 108 -5.61 11.37 -2.45
C SER A 108 -6.81 10.52 -2.88
N GLU A 109 -6.81 9.97 -4.11
CA GLU A 109 -7.86 9.04 -4.58
C GLU A 109 -7.59 7.58 -4.13
N ILE A 110 -6.39 7.28 -3.64
CA ILE A 110 -5.99 5.97 -3.06
C ILE A 110 -6.14 6.00 -1.54
N GLY A 111 -5.81 7.13 -0.91
CA GLY A 111 -5.93 7.33 0.53
C GLY A 111 -5.20 8.58 0.99
N ASP A 112 -5.29 8.85 2.29
CA ASP A 112 -4.60 9.97 2.92
C ASP A 112 -3.18 9.56 3.32
N PHE A 113 -2.18 10.15 2.67
CA PHE A 113 -0.76 9.91 2.98
C PHE A 113 -0.09 11.22 3.35
N LYS A 114 0.70 11.21 4.42
CA LYS A 114 1.58 12.34 4.77
C LYS A 114 3.00 11.89 5.02
N VAL A 115 3.93 12.66 4.48
CA VAL A 115 5.36 12.50 4.68
C VAL A 115 5.99 13.75 5.28
N ARG A 116 7.16 13.59 5.86
CA ARG A 116 8.03 14.70 6.23
C ARG A 116 9.49 14.38 5.89
N GLY A 117 10.24 15.42 5.60
CA GLY A 117 11.69 15.40 5.46
C GLY A 117 12.36 16.16 6.62
N ASN A 118 13.38 16.95 6.26
CA ASN A 118 14.30 17.65 7.15
C ASN A 118 14.93 16.69 8.17
N LEU A 119 15.35 15.53 7.67
CA LEU A 119 15.92 14.45 8.45
C LEU A 119 17.43 14.64 8.54
N THR A 120 18.02 14.36 9.70
CA THR A 120 19.47 14.33 9.87
C THR A 120 20.03 13.07 9.21
N CYS A 121 20.22 13.11 7.88
CA CYS A 121 20.86 12.08 7.04
C CYS A 121 20.78 10.66 7.62
N LEU A 122 19.57 10.09 7.64
CA LEU A 122 19.35 8.78 8.25
C LEU A 122 19.89 7.70 7.31
N ASN A 123 20.73 6.82 7.84
CA ASN A 123 21.54 5.90 7.04
C ASN A 123 21.45 4.44 7.50
N THR A 124 20.64 4.17 8.51
CA THR A 124 20.38 2.83 9.04
C THR A 124 18.92 2.49 8.81
N ALA A 125 18.70 1.54 7.93
CA ALA A 125 17.38 1.02 7.59
C ALA A 125 17.20 -0.38 8.19
N HIS A 126 15.95 -0.76 8.41
CA HIS A 126 15.58 -2.10 8.83
C HIS A 126 14.32 -2.56 8.09
N ILE A 127 14.34 -3.77 7.54
CA ILE A 127 13.23 -4.40 6.82
C ILE A 127 12.31 -5.07 7.84
N VAL A 128 11.04 -4.66 7.87
CA VAL A 128 10.03 -5.09 8.85
C VAL A 128 8.82 -5.79 8.23
N ALA A 129 8.80 -5.90 6.90
CA ALA A 129 7.86 -6.74 6.16
C ALA A 129 8.53 -7.29 4.90
N THR A 130 7.98 -8.38 4.37
CA THR A 130 8.51 -9.04 3.17
C THR A 130 7.40 -9.57 2.27
N ASP A 131 7.77 -10.05 1.09
CA ASP A 131 6.92 -10.79 0.16
C ASP A 131 7.79 -11.81 -0.59
N GLU A 132 7.18 -12.89 -1.10
CA GLU A 132 7.89 -13.93 -1.85
C GLU A 132 8.61 -13.40 -3.11
N SER A 133 8.13 -12.28 -3.66
CA SER A 133 8.77 -11.62 -4.80
C SER A 133 10.00 -10.78 -4.43
N MET A 134 10.26 -10.54 -3.14
CA MET A 134 11.40 -9.78 -2.64
C MET A 134 12.54 -10.73 -2.28
N THR A 135 13.63 -10.69 -3.05
CA THR A 135 14.70 -11.71 -2.96
C THR A 135 16.11 -11.13 -2.81
N SER A 136 16.27 -9.81 -2.79
CA SER A 136 17.57 -9.13 -2.66
C SER A 136 17.62 -8.02 -1.63
N LEU A 137 16.51 -7.37 -1.32
CA LEU A 137 16.48 -6.28 -0.38
C LEU A 137 16.56 -6.82 1.05
N ASP A 138 17.64 -6.46 1.74
CA ASP A 138 17.85 -6.69 3.16
C ASP A 138 18.32 -5.39 3.84
N ASP A 139 18.53 -5.42 5.16
CA ASP A 139 18.98 -4.27 5.94
C ASP A 139 20.30 -3.66 5.42
N LYS A 140 21.24 -4.53 5.01
CA LYS A 140 22.55 -4.11 4.51
C LYS A 140 22.41 -3.41 3.16
N MET A 141 21.53 -3.91 2.31
CA MET A 141 21.22 -3.32 1.02
C MET A 141 20.47 -1.99 1.18
N ALA A 142 19.60 -1.86 2.17
CA ALA A 142 18.83 -0.64 2.41
C ALA A 142 19.64 0.47 3.15
N SER A 143 20.73 0.11 3.81
CA SER A 143 21.53 1.01 4.66
C SER A 143 22.81 1.51 3.98
N ASN A 144 23.44 2.52 4.59
CA ASN A 144 24.77 3.01 4.25
C ASN A 144 24.89 3.70 2.88
N TRP A 145 23.85 4.40 2.43
CA TRP A 145 23.87 5.09 1.14
C TRP A 145 24.42 6.52 1.20
N ASN A 146 24.87 6.96 2.39
CA ASN A 146 25.19 8.36 2.69
C ASN A 146 23.93 9.23 2.59
N CYS A 147 22.96 8.87 3.44
CA CYS A 147 21.56 9.31 3.53
C CYS A 147 20.57 8.36 2.81
N SER A 148 20.44 7.12 3.30
CA SER A 148 19.48 6.13 2.77
C SER A 148 18.01 6.60 2.77
N VAL A 149 17.63 7.51 3.67
CA VAL A 149 16.25 7.97 3.84
C VAL A 149 16.16 9.48 3.67
N HIS A 150 15.29 9.93 2.76
CA HIS A 150 15.04 11.35 2.50
C HIS A 150 13.73 11.83 3.11
N GLU A 151 12.71 10.98 3.09
CA GLU A 151 11.40 11.27 3.66
C GLU A 151 10.84 10.07 4.42
N VAL A 152 10.08 10.34 5.47
CA VAL A 152 9.42 9.31 6.28
C VAL A 152 7.91 9.50 6.28
N PHE A 153 7.18 8.40 6.27
CA PHE A 153 5.71 8.36 6.32
C PHE A 153 5.23 8.55 7.75
N THR A 154 4.40 9.57 7.94
CA THR A 154 3.82 9.96 9.23
C THR A 154 2.36 9.53 9.36
N GLU A 155 1.63 9.50 8.24
CA GLU A 155 0.23 9.07 8.16
C GLU A 155 0.01 8.31 6.86
N TYR A 156 -0.80 7.26 6.92
CA TYR A 156 -1.27 6.45 5.79
C TYR A 156 -2.39 5.50 6.24
N PRO A 157 -3.18 4.93 5.31
CA PRO A 157 -4.22 3.97 5.66
C PRO A 157 -3.60 2.67 6.20
N ALA A 158 -3.66 2.42 7.51
CA ALA A 158 -3.05 1.25 8.16
C ALA A 158 -4.05 0.13 8.52
N THR A 159 -5.34 0.33 8.21
CA THR A 159 -6.44 -0.57 8.58
C THR A 159 -7.31 -0.94 7.37
N GLY A 160 -7.92 -2.12 7.42
CA GLY A 160 -8.78 -2.68 6.38
C GLY A 160 -8.02 -3.32 5.22
N SER A 161 -8.77 -3.83 4.24
CA SER A 161 -8.21 -4.58 3.10
C SER A 161 -7.39 -3.73 2.12
N GLY A 162 -7.48 -2.40 2.22
CA GLY A 162 -6.65 -1.45 1.48
C GLY A 162 -5.44 -0.94 2.26
N ALA A 163 -5.16 -1.49 3.46
CA ALA A 163 -4.11 -1.02 4.34
C ALA A 163 -2.70 -1.15 3.74
N PHE A 164 -1.84 -0.25 4.20
CA PHE A 164 -0.41 -0.24 3.95
C PHE A 164 0.33 -0.66 5.22
N GLU A 165 1.36 -1.48 5.01
CA GLU A 165 2.30 -1.90 6.03
C GLU A 165 3.63 -1.21 5.86
N PRO A 166 4.34 -0.86 6.94
CA PRO A 166 5.78 -0.61 6.88
C PRO A 166 6.48 -1.79 6.22
N LEU A 167 7.25 -1.51 5.18
CA LEU A 167 8.17 -2.48 4.58
C LEU A 167 9.58 -2.25 5.11
N ALA A 168 9.99 -0.99 5.19
CA ALA A 168 11.28 -0.59 5.76
C ALA A 168 11.15 0.66 6.62
N ILE A 169 11.93 0.69 7.70
CA ILE A 169 11.99 1.80 8.65
C ILE A 169 13.38 2.43 8.70
N ALA A 170 13.42 3.73 8.99
CA ALA A 170 14.61 4.39 9.50
C ALA A 170 14.75 3.97 10.98
N LEU A 171 15.67 3.04 11.23
CA LEU A 171 15.82 2.35 12.51
C LEU A 171 16.21 3.32 13.62
N ASN A 172 15.69 3.12 14.83
CA ASN A 172 15.95 3.91 16.04
C ASN A 172 15.71 5.42 15.88
N THR A 173 14.91 5.81 14.89
CA THR A 173 14.57 7.22 14.63
C THR A 173 13.32 7.59 15.43
N THR A 174 13.42 8.67 16.22
CA THR A 174 12.31 9.17 17.06
C THR A 174 11.52 10.28 16.37
N GLY A 175 10.32 10.59 16.89
CA GLY A 175 9.46 11.68 16.42
C GLY A 175 8.19 11.17 15.73
N LEU A 176 7.51 12.06 15.00
CA LEU A 176 6.25 11.72 14.32
C LEU A 176 6.45 10.55 13.36
N GLY A 177 5.61 9.52 13.53
CA GLY A 177 5.62 8.26 12.77
C GLY A 177 6.41 7.12 13.41
N ASN A 178 7.17 7.38 14.49
CA ASN A 178 7.90 6.34 15.22
C ASN A 178 6.97 5.33 15.87
N ARG A 179 7.29 4.04 15.73
CA ARG A 179 6.50 2.91 16.26
C ARG A 179 7.39 1.68 16.52
N PRO A 180 6.94 0.75 17.38
CA PRO A 180 7.58 -0.56 17.55
C PRO A 180 7.14 -1.57 16.47
N PHE A 181 7.91 -2.64 16.33
CA PHE A 181 7.69 -3.77 15.41
C PHE A 181 7.87 -5.12 16.11
N ALA A 182 7.31 -6.17 15.51
CA ALA A 182 7.22 -7.52 16.10
C ALA A 182 8.58 -8.20 16.39
N ASP A 183 9.65 -7.76 15.73
CA ASP A 183 11.03 -8.20 15.97
C ASP A 183 11.70 -7.46 17.15
N GLY A 184 10.97 -6.58 17.84
CA GLY A 184 11.46 -5.76 18.94
C GLY A 184 12.17 -4.48 18.50
N THR A 185 12.26 -4.19 17.20
CA THR A 185 12.83 -2.94 16.70
C THR A 185 11.81 -1.80 16.75
N ALA A 186 12.31 -0.57 16.60
CA ALA A 186 11.47 0.62 16.50
C ALA A 186 12.07 1.63 15.53
N GLY A 187 11.21 2.41 14.88
CA GLY A 187 11.63 3.45 13.95
C GLY A 187 10.47 4.01 13.14
N ILE A 188 10.81 4.79 12.13
CA ILE A 188 9.83 5.51 11.30
C ILE A 188 9.82 4.93 9.90
N PRO A 189 8.66 4.49 9.37
CA PRO A 189 8.60 3.95 8.01
C PRO A 189 9.03 4.97 6.97
N TYR A 190 9.88 4.54 6.04
CA TYR A 190 10.20 5.29 4.83
C TYR A 190 9.90 4.49 3.57
N ILE A 191 9.56 3.20 3.71
CA ILE A 191 8.89 2.43 2.67
C ILE A 191 7.64 1.83 3.28
N ILE A 192 6.51 2.06 2.62
CA ILE A 192 5.24 1.41 2.97
C ILE A 192 4.68 0.67 1.77
N ALA A 193 3.98 -0.44 2.02
CA ALA A 193 3.44 -1.28 0.99
C ALA A 193 2.06 -1.85 1.32
N ARG A 194 1.16 -1.83 0.35
CA ARG A 194 -0.05 -2.66 0.35
C ARG A 194 0.31 -4.02 -0.24
N GLY A 195 0.08 -5.09 0.53
CA GLY A 195 0.32 -6.47 0.12
C GLY A 195 1.61 -7.10 0.65
N ALA A 196 2.46 -6.34 1.36
CA ALA A 196 3.59 -6.92 2.10
C ALA A 196 3.13 -7.62 3.38
N THR A 197 3.88 -8.63 3.81
CA THR A 197 3.63 -9.43 5.01
C THR A 197 4.54 -8.94 6.14
N PRO A 198 4.01 -8.28 7.20
CA PRO A 198 4.80 -7.88 8.37
C PRO A 198 5.44 -9.08 9.07
N LEU A 199 6.60 -8.89 9.72
CA LEU A 199 7.33 -9.99 10.38
C LEU A 199 6.55 -10.69 11.51
N GLY A 200 5.59 -10.01 12.14
CA GLY A 200 4.70 -10.61 13.16
C GLY A 200 3.60 -11.51 12.57
N CYS A 201 3.26 -11.29 11.30
CA CYS A 201 2.07 -11.89 10.70
C CYS A 201 2.26 -13.37 10.39
N GLY A 202 1.33 -14.21 10.85
CA GLY A 202 1.33 -15.64 10.59
C GLY A 202 1.80 -16.50 11.78
N ASN A 203 1.96 -15.90 12.95
CA ASN A 203 2.37 -16.56 14.20
C ASN A 203 1.17 -17.15 15.00
N ASN A 204 -0.08 -16.93 14.55
CA ASN A 204 -1.35 -17.28 15.20
C ASN A 204 -1.71 -16.43 16.43
N VAL A 205 -1.10 -15.26 16.58
CA VAL A 205 -1.36 -14.28 17.62
C VAL A 205 -1.74 -12.98 16.92
N THR A 206 -2.87 -12.38 17.28
CA THR A 206 -3.25 -11.08 16.70
C THR A 206 -2.61 -9.94 17.49
N ASP A 207 -1.47 -9.48 16.99
CA ASP A 207 -0.67 -8.41 17.57
C ASP A 207 -1.11 -7.02 17.07
N ALA A 208 -2.26 -6.54 17.56
CA ALA A 208 -2.78 -5.24 17.13
C ALA A 208 -1.89 -4.03 17.51
N GLU A 209 -0.88 -4.20 18.37
CA GLU A 209 0.13 -3.16 18.58
C GLU A 209 1.02 -2.97 17.33
N TYR A 210 1.13 -4.00 16.49
CA TYR A 210 1.81 -3.99 15.20
C TYR A 210 0.83 -3.86 14.03
N ASN A 211 -0.37 -3.34 14.30
CA ASN A 211 -1.48 -3.15 13.34
C ASN A 211 -2.08 -4.43 12.74
N GLU A 212 -1.92 -5.59 13.38
CA GLU A 212 -2.65 -6.77 12.94
C GLU A 212 -4.13 -6.70 13.28
N GLU A 213 -4.97 -7.08 12.33
CA GLU A 213 -6.43 -7.18 12.50
C GLU A 213 -6.88 -8.62 12.75
N CYS A 214 -6.08 -9.57 12.27
CA CYS A 214 -6.28 -11.01 12.37
C CYS A 214 -4.95 -11.71 12.22
N ASP A 215 -4.85 -12.94 12.74
CA ASP A 215 -3.78 -13.84 12.36
C ASP A 215 -4.26 -15.29 12.43
N TRP A 216 -4.44 -15.90 11.26
CA TRP A 216 -4.85 -17.31 11.09
C TRP A 216 -3.65 -18.20 10.74
N GLY A 217 -2.44 -17.74 11.02
CA GLY A 217 -1.20 -18.45 10.77
C GLY A 217 -0.98 -18.73 9.29
N LYS A 218 -0.73 -20.01 8.97
CA LYS A 218 -0.49 -20.47 7.59
C LYS A 218 -1.70 -20.31 6.65
N LEU A 219 -2.89 -20.01 7.20
CA LEU A 219 -4.10 -19.77 6.43
C LEU A 219 -4.23 -18.31 5.95
N ASN A 220 -3.38 -17.40 6.43
CA ASN A 220 -3.35 -16.01 5.96
C ASN A 220 -3.20 -15.94 4.43
N GLY A 221 -4.06 -15.14 3.79
CA GLY A 221 -4.09 -14.96 2.33
C GLY A 221 -4.49 -16.19 1.51
N LYS A 222 -4.87 -17.31 2.15
CA LYS A 222 -5.35 -18.51 1.44
C LYS A 222 -6.82 -18.37 1.04
N MET A 223 -7.23 -19.13 0.02
CA MET A 223 -8.62 -19.15 -0.43
C MET A 223 -9.56 -19.53 0.73
N GLY A 224 -10.62 -18.73 0.94
CA GLY A 224 -11.56 -18.91 2.04
C GLY A 224 -11.14 -18.28 3.36
N SER A 225 -9.88 -17.81 3.48
CA SER A 225 -9.45 -17.02 4.62
C SER A 225 -10.11 -15.64 4.61
N LEU A 226 -10.54 -15.18 5.79
CA LEU A 226 -10.95 -13.79 5.98
C LEU A 226 -9.75 -12.88 6.28
N CYS A 227 -8.60 -13.48 6.61
CA CYS A 227 -7.36 -12.80 6.90
C CYS A 227 -6.46 -12.73 5.66
N SER A 228 -6.01 -11.54 5.29
CA SER A 228 -5.07 -11.33 4.20
C SER A 228 -3.68 -11.91 4.53
N SER A 229 -2.78 -11.98 3.55
CA SER A 229 -1.36 -12.31 3.80
C SER A 229 -0.67 -11.28 4.69
N SER A 230 -1.21 -10.06 4.77
CA SER A 230 -0.71 -8.95 5.58
C SER A 230 -1.43 -8.80 6.93
N CYS A 231 -2.12 -9.85 7.40
CA CYS A 231 -2.85 -9.85 8.68
C CYS A 231 -3.95 -8.78 8.78
N LYS A 232 -4.62 -8.49 7.66
CA LYS A 232 -5.78 -7.58 7.57
C LYS A 232 -7.06 -8.33 7.32
N CYS A 233 -8.15 -7.82 7.89
CA CYS A 233 -9.46 -8.37 7.62
C CYS A 233 -9.95 -7.94 6.25
N SER A 234 -10.10 -8.91 5.35
CA SER A 234 -10.43 -8.70 3.93
C SER A 234 -11.77 -7.98 3.72
N PHE A 235 -12.71 -8.13 4.67
CA PHE A 235 -14.03 -7.52 4.65
C PHE A 235 -14.29 -6.63 5.88
N GLY A 236 -13.22 -6.17 6.51
CA GLY A 236 -13.25 -5.35 7.74
C GLY A 236 -13.34 -6.19 9.01
N MET A 237 -13.04 -5.54 10.14
CA MET A 237 -13.08 -6.15 11.47
C MET A 237 -14.47 -6.09 12.10
N ILE A 238 -14.80 -7.09 12.91
CA ILE A 238 -15.88 -7.03 13.90
C ILE A 238 -15.30 -6.61 15.25
N SER A 239 -14.20 -7.25 15.65
CA SER A 239 -13.41 -6.95 16.84
C SER A 239 -11.98 -7.44 16.62
N ARG A 240 -11.06 -7.16 17.56
CA ARG A 240 -9.66 -7.59 17.46
C ARG A 240 -9.56 -9.11 17.23
N GLY A 241 -8.87 -9.52 16.17
CA GLY A 241 -8.70 -10.93 15.79
C GLY A 241 -9.90 -11.55 15.08
N LEU A 242 -11.02 -10.82 14.95
CA LEU A 242 -12.26 -11.32 14.35
C LEU A 242 -12.65 -10.53 13.11
N CYS A 243 -12.46 -11.15 11.95
CA CYS A 243 -12.85 -10.59 10.66
C CYS A 243 -14.32 -10.81 10.34
N ARG A 244 -14.90 -9.85 9.60
CA ARG A 244 -16.21 -9.98 8.99
C ARG A 244 -16.14 -10.95 7.81
N SER A 245 -17.19 -11.74 7.63
CA SER A 245 -17.39 -12.55 6.42
C SER A 245 -17.80 -11.66 5.23
N LYS A 246 -17.57 -12.16 4.02
CA LYS A 246 -18.09 -11.51 2.81
C LYS A 246 -19.62 -11.47 2.92
N SER A 247 -20.21 -10.26 2.88
CA SER A 247 -21.67 -10.13 2.83
C SER A 247 -22.19 -10.79 1.55
N THR A 248 -22.83 -11.95 1.66
CA THR A 248 -23.68 -12.48 0.60
C THR A 248 -24.98 -11.71 0.67
N SER A 249 -25.04 -10.54 0.05
CA SER A 249 -26.31 -9.96 -0.35
C SER A 249 -26.92 -10.87 -1.41
N SER A 250 -27.62 -11.91 -0.98
CA SER A 250 -28.63 -12.56 -1.80
C SER A 250 -29.71 -11.52 -2.03
N SER A 251 -29.69 -10.87 -3.18
CA SER A 251 -30.88 -10.24 -3.73
C SER A 251 -31.84 -11.36 -4.10
N SER A 252 -32.54 -11.91 -3.10
CA SER A 252 -33.79 -12.62 -3.33
C SER A 252 -34.81 -11.56 -3.72
N SER A 253 -34.95 -11.34 -5.02
CA SER A 253 -36.12 -10.69 -5.60
C SER A 253 -37.33 -11.50 -5.14
N ALA A 254 -38.01 -11.02 -4.10
CA ALA A 254 -39.34 -11.49 -3.76
C ALA A 254 -40.26 -11.01 -4.88
N SER A 255 -40.42 -11.86 -5.90
CA SER A 255 -41.43 -11.69 -6.94
C SER A 255 -42.80 -11.78 -6.29
N PHE A 256 -43.40 -10.64 -5.95
CA PHE A 256 -44.83 -10.56 -5.66
C PHE A 256 -45.60 -10.83 -6.95
N TYR A 257 -45.96 -12.10 -7.18
CA TYR A 257 -47.03 -12.43 -8.11
C TYR A 257 -48.36 -11.98 -7.50
N SER A 258 -48.84 -10.82 -7.93
CA SER A 258 -50.24 -10.41 -7.74
C SER A 258 -51.09 -11.16 -8.76
N THR A 259 -51.74 -12.24 -8.35
CA THR A 259 -52.82 -12.87 -9.11
C THR A 259 -54.06 -11.96 -9.09
N TYR A 260 -54.26 -11.17 -10.14
CA TYR A 260 -55.56 -10.57 -10.43
C TYR A 260 -56.49 -11.67 -10.96
N SER A 261 -57.43 -12.12 -10.11
CA SER A 261 -58.56 -12.94 -10.54
C SER A 261 -59.66 -12.02 -11.05
N SER A 262 -59.89 -12.01 -12.36
CA SER A 262 -61.05 -11.38 -12.99
C SER A 262 -62.26 -12.31 -12.87
N THR A 263 -63.19 -12.01 -11.95
CA THR A 263 -64.51 -12.64 -11.96
C THR A 263 -65.45 -11.82 -12.82
N ALA A 264 -65.71 -12.31 -14.03
CA ALA A 264 -66.85 -11.90 -14.82
C ALA A 264 -68.10 -12.58 -14.26
N TYR A 265 -69.10 -11.80 -13.84
CA TYR A 265 -70.46 -12.30 -13.65
C TYR A 265 -71.41 -11.55 -14.57
N THR A 266 -71.99 -12.34 -15.47
CA THR A 266 -73.05 -12.03 -16.43
C THR A 266 -74.38 -11.78 -15.73
N ASN A 267 -75.12 -10.78 -16.21
CA ASN A 267 -76.54 -10.53 -15.94
C ASN A 267 -77.43 -11.74 -16.25
N PHE A 268 -78.50 -11.96 -15.48
CA PHE A 268 -79.83 -12.32 -16.01
C PHE A 268 -80.96 -12.08 -14.98
N ARG A 269 -81.94 -11.27 -15.44
CA ARG A 269 -83.34 -11.08 -14.99
C ARG A 269 -83.63 -10.33 -13.70
#